data_AF-A0A975JED4-F1
#
_entry.id   AF-A0A975JED4-F1
#
_cell.length_a   1.000
_cell.length_b   1.000
_cell.length_c   1.000
_cell.angle_alpha   90.00
_cell.angle_beta   90.00
_cell.angle_gamma   90.00
#
_symmetry.space_group_name_H-M   'P 1'
#
loop_
_entity.id
_entity.type
_entity.pdbx_description
1 polymer ?
#
loop_
_entity_poly.entity_id
_entity_poly.type
_entity_poly.pdbx_seq_one_letter_code
_entity_poly.pdbx_strand_id
1 'polypeptide(L)'
;MSDTNTSLPKWLAHRRYCTIKDLMRLFEVSRATVDRWHRENPQFPRKHKFGNPFNENYSTRFIVSEVNAYVALVEGDRAEWTRQFDPVDPDPSIGSNDDTNTAPIPSM
;
A
#
# COMPACT_ATOMS: atom_id res chain seq x y z
N MET A 1 -14.17 -2.02 16.87
CA MET A 1 -13.93 -0.90 15.94
C MET A 1 -12.68 -1.26 15.19
N SER A 2 -12.82 -1.69 13.93
CA SER A 2 -11.70 -2.21 13.15
C SER A 2 -10.76 -1.06 12.84
N ASP A 3 -9.55 -1.10 13.41
CA ASP A 3 -8.42 -0.29 12.98
C ASP A 3 -8.12 -0.67 11.53
N THR A 4 -8.75 0.03 10.60
CA THR A 4 -8.40 -0.04 9.18
C THR A 4 -7.00 0.54 9.07
N ASN A 5 -6.04 -0.38 9.11
CA ASN A 5 -4.62 -0.16 8.89
C ASN A 5 -4.46 0.93 7.82
N THR A 6 -4.11 2.13 8.27
CA THR A 6 -4.23 3.30 7.41
C THR A 6 -3.00 3.27 6.51
N SER A 7 -3.11 2.65 5.32
CA SER A 7 -2.01 2.58 4.34
C SER A 7 -1.52 3.97 3.90
N LEU A 8 -2.28 5.02 4.20
CA LEU A 8 -1.85 6.39 3.96
C LEU A 8 -0.96 6.94 5.09
N PRO A 9 0.07 7.70 4.75
CA PRO A 9 0.93 8.33 5.74
C PRO A 9 0.16 9.36 6.59
N LYS A 10 0.55 9.52 7.85
CA LYS A 10 -0.13 10.36 8.86
C LYS A 10 -0.41 11.80 8.41
N TRP A 11 0.46 12.37 7.57
CA TRP A 11 0.32 13.73 7.03
C TRP A 11 -0.84 13.89 6.03
N LEU A 12 -1.30 12.77 5.45
CA LEU A 12 -2.40 12.70 4.49
C LEU A 12 -3.67 12.13 5.10
N ALA A 13 -3.55 11.14 5.99
CA ALA A 13 -4.67 10.37 6.55
C ALA A 13 -5.74 11.24 7.25
N HIS A 14 -5.34 12.34 7.88
CA HIS A 14 -6.27 13.23 8.60
C HIS A 14 -6.95 14.29 7.71
N ARG A 15 -6.58 14.37 6.42
CA ARG A 15 -7.15 15.36 5.50
C ARG A 15 -8.38 14.80 4.81
N ARG A 16 -9.38 15.65 4.55
CA ARG A 16 -10.53 15.28 3.72
C ARG A 16 -10.21 15.29 2.23
N TYR A 17 -9.34 16.21 1.83
CA TYR A 17 -8.95 16.43 0.44
C TYR A 17 -7.43 16.51 0.30
N CYS A 18 -6.92 16.06 -0.83
CA CYS A 18 -5.52 16.21 -1.21
C CYS A 18 -5.37 16.79 -2.62
N THR A 19 -4.17 17.27 -2.93
CA THR A 19 -3.83 17.89 -4.21
C THR A 19 -3.01 16.95 -5.08
N ILE A 20 -2.82 17.32 -6.35
CA ILE A 20 -1.91 16.59 -7.24
C ILE A 20 -0.48 16.52 -6.69
N LYS A 21 -0.01 17.56 -5.98
CA LYS A 21 1.32 17.56 -5.34
C LYS A 21 1.41 16.53 -4.22
N ASP A 22 0.32 16.37 -3.46
CA ASP A 22 0.26 15.34 -2.41
C ASP A 22 0.29 13.94 -3.03
N LEU A 23 -0.39 13.70 -4.15
CA LEU A 23 -0.34 12.43 -4.88
C LEU A 23 1.05 12.14 -5.46
N MET A 24 1.70 13.15 -6.05
CA MET A 24 3.09 13.02 -6.52
C MET A 24 4.03 12.62 -5.38
N ARG A 25 3.84 13.19 -4.18
CA ARG A 25 4.61 12.84 -2.98
C ARG A 25 4.26 11.46 -2.44
N LEU A 26 2.99 11.06 -2.50
CA LEU A 26 2.52 9.77 -1.98
C LEU A 26 3.06 8.60 -2.79
N PHE A 27 3.05 8.72 -4.12
CA PHE A 27 3.46 7.65 -5.04
C PHE A 27 4.89 7.82 -5.56
N GLU A 28 5.58 8.90 -5.19
CA GLU A 28 6.91 9.26 -5.69
C GLU A 28 6.98 9.33 -7.23
N VAL A 29 5.93 9.86 -7.85
CA VAL A 29 5.80 9.96 -9.32
C VAL A 29 5.69 11.40 -9.82
N SER A 30 5.93 11.56 -11.12
CA SER A 30 5.74 12.85 -11.81
C SER A 30 4.26 13.22 -11.97
N ARG A 31 4.00 14.51 -12.16
CA ARG A 31 2.66 15.02 -12.49
C ARG A 31 2.10 14.37 -13.77
N ALA A 32 2.96 14.16 -14.77
CA ALA A 32 2.57 13.54 -16.03
C ALA A 32 2.10 12.09 -15.84
N THR A 33 2.74 11.36 -14.93
CA THR A 33 2.34 10.00 -14.54
C THR A 33 0.94 10.01 -13.91
N VAL A 34 0.68 10.92 -12.97
CA VAL A 34 -0.65 11.06 -12.35
C VAL A 34 -1.72 11.41 -13.39
N ASP A 35 -1.42 12.35 -14.29
CA ASP A 35 -2.34 12.73 -15.38
C ASP A 35 -2.56 11.59 -16.39
N ARG A 36 -1.58 10.71 -16.58
CA ARG A 36 -1.70 9.50 -17.39
C ARG A 36 -2.60 8.46 -16.72
N TRP A 37 -2.38 8.15 -15.44
CA TRP A 37 -3.26 7.25 -14.67
C TRP A 37 -4.70 7.73 -14.67
N HIS A 38 -4.90 9.04 -14.64
CA HIS A 38 -6.24 9.62 -14.73
C HIS A 38 -7.00 9.34 -16.02
N ARG A 39 -6.27 9.15 -17.13
CA ARG A 39 -6.83 8.89 -18.46
C ARG A 39 -6.96 7.40 -18.72
N GLU A 40 -6.00 6.62 -18.23
CA GLU A 40 -5.86 5.19 -18.56
C GLU A 40 -6.47 4.27 -17.50
N ASN A 41 -6.54 4.70 -16.24
CA ASN A 41 -7.03 3.88 -15.14
C ASN A 41 -8.40 4.39 -14.63
N PRO A 42 -9.52 3.74 -14.96
CA PRO A 42 -10.86 4.15 -14.53
C PRO A 42 -11.10 4.00 -13.03
N GLN A 43 -10.27 3.21 -12.33
CA GLN A 43 -10.33 3.05 -10.88
C GLN A 43 -9.54 4.14 -10.13
N PHE A 44 -8.80 5.00 -10.84
CA PHE A 44 -8.05 6.07 -10.21
C PHE A 44 -8.98 7.13 -9.58
N PRO A 45 -8.64 7.70 -8.41
CA PRO A 45 -9.47 8.67 -7.69
C PRO A 45 -9.90 9.86 -8.56
N ARG A 46 -11.14 10.34 -8.39
CA ARG A 46 -11.69 11.37 -9.27
C ARG A 46 -11.20 12.78 -8.91
N LYS A 47 -11.03 13.62 -9.92
CA LYS A 47 -10.73 15.05 -9.77
C LYS A 47 -11.99 15.82 -9.44
N HIS A 48 -12.01 16.47 -8.28
CA HIS A 48 -13.03 17.43 -7.88
C HIS A 48 -12.51 18.86 -8.08
N LYS A 49 -13.22 19.64 -8.91
CA LYS A 49 -12.91 21.06 -9.10
C LYS A 49 -13.67 21.88 -8.05
N PHE A 50 -12.93 22.52 -7.16
CA PHE A 50 -13.46 23.47 -6.20
C PHE A 50 -13.12 24.88 -6.68
N GLY A 51 -14.14 25.65 -7.03
CA GLY A 51 -14.00 27.03 -7.45
C GLY A 51 -15.36 27.71 -7.45
N ASN A 52 -15.38 29.00 -7.13
CA ASN A 52 -16.56 29.83 -7.32
C ASN A 52 -16.63 30.16 -8.83
N PRO A 53 -17.78 30.03 -9.52
CA PRO A 53 -17.86 30.33 -10.96
C PRO A 53 -17.45 31.77 -11.31
N PHE A 54 -17.38 32.66 -10.33
CA PHE A 54 -16.97 34.06 -10.47
C PHE A 54 -15.47 34.31 -10.26
N ASN A 55 -14.69 33.29 -9.89
CA ASN A 55 -13.25 33.40 -9.63
C ASN A 55 -12.55 32.30 -10.44
N GLU A 56 -11.74 32.69 -11.43
CA GLU A 56 -11.08 31.77 -12.39
C GLU A 56 -10.12 30.75 -11.74
N ASN A 57 -9.90 30.85 -10.43
CA ASN A 57 -9.05 29.96 -9.66
C ASN A 57 -9.77 28.66 -9.25
N TYR A 58 -9.94 27.75 -10.21
CA TYR A 58 -10.38 26.38 -9.92
C TYR A 58 -9.27 25.57 -9.25
N SER A 59 -9.43 25.26 -7.97
CA SER A 59 -8.56 24.33 -7.25
C SER A 59 -9.02 22.89 -7.50
N THR A 60 -8.20 22.10 -8.20
CA THR A 60 -8.46 20.66 -8.37
C THR A 60 -7.98 19.89 -7.15
N ARG A 61 -8.87 19.10 -6.53
CA ARG A 61 -8.57 18.27 -5.36
C ARG A 61 -9.12 16.85 -5.54
N PHE A 62 -8.63 15.94 -4.70
CA PHE A 62 -8.99 14.52 -4.66
C PHE A 62 -9.49 14.19 -3.27
N ILE A 63 -10.44 13.26 -3.16
CA ILE A 63 -10.98 12.83 -1.86
C ILE A 63 -10.01 11.80 -1.27
N VAL A 64 -9.55 12.03 -0.04
CA VAL A 64 -8.56 11.16 0.61
C VAL A 64 -9.10 9.74 0.83
N SER A 65 -10.39 9.58 1.10
CA SER A 65 -11.00 8.25 1.23
C SER A 65 -10.96 7.44 -0.07
N GLU A 66 -11.13 8.07 -1.23
CA GLU A 66 -10.98 7.40 -2.53
C GLU A 66 -9.53 7.02 -2.80
N VAL A 67 -8.59 7.91 -2.46
CA VAL A 67 -7.15 7.64 -2.56
C VAL A 67 -6.75 6.47 -1.67
N ASN A 68 -7.26 6.42 -0.43
CA ASN A 68 -7.01 5.30 0.48
C ASN A 68 -7.55 3.98 -0.07
N ALA A 69 -8.78 3.98 -0.60
CA ALA A 69 -9.36 2.79 -1.21
C ALA A 69 -8.55 2.32 -2.44
N TYR A 70 -8.06 3.25 -3.26
CA TYR A 70 -7.20 2.93 -4.39
C TYR A 70 -5.85 2.34 -3.96
N VAL A 71 -5.20 2.90 -2.93
CA VAL A 71 -3.96 2.35 -2.39
C VAL A 71 -4.18 0.94 -1.85
N ALA A 72 -5.26 0.72 -1.09
CA ALA A 72 -5.60 -0.60 -0.58
C ALA A 72 -5.87 -1.62 -1.70
N LEU A 73 -6.49 -1.20 -2.81
CA LEU A 73 -6.70 -2.03 -3.99
C LEU A 73 -5.37 -2.43 -4.63
N VAL A 74 -4.49 -1.46 -4.88
CA VAL A 74 -3.18 -1.70 -5.51
C VAL A 74 -2.26 -2.55 -4.63
N GLU A 75 -2.30 -2.35 -3.31
CA GLU A 75 -1.56 -3.19 -2.35
C GLU A 75 -2.13 -4.60 -2.26
N GLY A 76 -3.46 -4.75 -2.32
CA GLY A 76 -4.14 -6.05 -2.37
C GLY A 76 -3.77 -6.86 -3.61
N ASP A 77 -3.86 -6.24 -4.79
CA ASP A 77 -3.48 -6.85 -6.06
C ASP A 77 -2.01 -7.26 -6.08
N ARG A 78 -1.13 -6.43 -5.49
CA ARG A 78 0.30 -6.75 -5.38
C ARG A 78 0.54 -7.95 -4.45
N ALA A 79 -0.19 -8.03 -3.34
CA ALA A 79 -0.08 -9.14 -2.39
C ALA A 79 -0.58 -10.47 -2.99
N GLU A 80 -1.64 -10.44 -3.79
CA GLU A 80 -2.11 -11.62 -4.52
C GLU A 80 -1.10 -12.08 -5.59
N TRP A 81 -0.51 -11.14 -6.33
CA TRP A 81 0.54 -11.47 -7.31
C TRP A 81 1.77 -12.10 -6.68
N THR A 82 2.25 -11.57 -5.55
CA THR A 82 3.39 -12.18 -4.85
C THR A 82 3.09 -13.59 -4.36
N ARG A 83 1.86 -13.85 -3.88
CA ARG A 83 1.44 -15.21 -3.47
C ARG A 83 1.39 -16.20 -4.63
N GLN A 84 1.05 -15.73 -5.83
CA GLN A 84 0.95 -16.58 -7.01
C GLN A 84 2.33 -16.96 -7.61
N PHE A 85 3.36 -16.15 -7.37
CA PHE A 85 4.68 -16.29 -7.98
C PHE A 85 5.84 -16.50 -6.99
N ASP A 86 5.57 -16.67 -5.69
CA ASP A 86 6.54 -17.22 -4.75
C ASP A 86 6.47 -18.77 -4.75
N PRO A 87 7.34 -19.50 -5.46
CA PRO A 87 7.59 -20.89 -5.17
C PRO A 87 8.46 -20.98 -3.91
N VAL A 88 7.85 -20.82 -2.73
CA VAL A 88 8.48 -21.27 -1.49
C VAL A 88 8.05 -22.72 -1.26
N ASP A 89 8.95 -23.62 -1.67
CA ASP A 89 8.96 -24.98 -1.18
C ASP A 89 10.40 -25.37 -0.84
N PRO A 90 10.87 -25.10 0.39
CA PRO A 90 11.86 -25.95 1.04
C PRO A 90 11.11 -26.92 1.95
N ASP A 91 10.77 -28.06 1.36
CA ASP A 91 10.48 -29.37 1.92
C ASP A 91 10.52 -29.49 3.47
N PRO A 92 9.37 -29.76 4.12
CA PRO A 92 9.31 -30.08 5.53
C PRO A 92 9.33 -31.60 5.74
N SER A 93 10.50 -32.24 5.91
CA SER A 93 10.72 -33.43 6.77
C SER A 93 12.00 -34.22 6.46
N ILE A 94 13.06 -34.04 7.26
CA ILE A 94 13.93 -35.12 7.80
C ILE A 94 14.55 -34.51 9.06
N GLY A 95 14.33 -34.88 10.31
CA GLY A 95 13.57 -35.93 10.99
C GLY A 95 13.98 -35.81 12.46
N SER A 96 13.02 -35.60 13.35
CA SER A 96 13.25 -35.64 14.80
C SER A 96 13.60 -37.07 15.20
N ASN A 97 14.77 -37.29 15.79
CA ASN A 97 14.99 -38.41 16.72
C ASN A 97 15.56 -37.81 18.01
N ASP A 98 14.69 -37.78 19.02
CA ASP A 98 15.03 -37.65 20.43
C ASP A 98 15.60 -39.01 20.86
N ASP A 99 16.87 -39.05 21.27
CA ASP A 99 17.43 -40.20 21.98
C ASP A 99 18.31 -39.69 23.13
N THR A 100 17.70 -39.70 24.31
CA THR A 100 18.33 -39.79 25.62
C THR A 100 19.55 -40.72 25.65
N ASN A 101 20.73 -40.25 26.07
CA ASN A 101 21.56 -41.02 27.01
C ASN A 101 22.60 -40.21 27.80
N THR A 102 22.66 -40.56 29.08
CA THR A 102 23.47 -40.11 30.20
C THR A 102 24.89 -40.69 30.16
N ALA A 103 25.93 -39.90 30.49
CA ALA A 103 27.00 -40.21 31.50
C ALA A 103 28.22 -39.26 31.39
N PRO A 104 28.98 -39.04 32.51
CA PRO A 104 29.98 -37.99 32.63
C PRO A 104 31.38 -38.41 32.17
N ILE A 105 32.19 -37.42 31.79
CA ILE A 105 33.61 -37.57 31.44
C ILE A 105 34.43 -37.60 32.75
N PRO A 106 35.29 -38.59 32.99
CA PRO A 106 36.22 -38.57 34.12
C PRO A 106 37.45 -37.71 33.81
N SER A 107 37.91 -36.98 34.82
CA SER A 107 39.15 -36.21 34.83
C SER A 107 40.39 -37.08 34.63
N MET A 108 41.39 -36.54 33.95
CA MET A 108 42.81 -36.80 34.18
C MET A 108 43.52 -35.48 34.41
#